data_AF-A0A1E5NZ14-F1
#
_entry.id   AF-A0A1E5NZ14-F1
#
_cell.length_a   1.000
_cell.length_b   1.000
_cell.length_c   1.000
_cell.angle_alpha   90.00
_cell.angle_beta   90.00
_cell.angle_gamma   90.00
#
_symmetry.space_group_name_H-M   'P 1'
#
loop_
_entity.id
_entity.type
_entity.pdbx_description
1 polymer ?
#
loop_
_entity_poly.entity_id
_entity_poly.type
_entity_poly.pdbx_seq_one_letter_code
_entity_poly.pdbx_strand_id
1 'polypeptide(L)'
;MWVLEAINEVAAHVARGLHEAGLAERVVAIRSRDGRLSERKRIGFQHVEALVVVLNSLEGINLYAGERNAEGGGRDATATPRVCLIAHVQTGGRTALQAEGRTQRDERSAPVLYTCEAGTEEAERTAATFRSLSNTPSPNMNDRADQITPQDTA
;
A
#
# COMPACT_ATOMS: atom_id res chain seq x y z
N MET A 1 5.12 -9.56 -18.91
CA MET A 1 5.15 -10.63 -17.88
C MET A 1 6.22 -10.36 -16.82
N TRP A 2 7.42 -9.92 -17.22
CA TRP A 2 8.58 -9.68 -16.34
C TRP A 2 8.38 -8.66 -15.19
N VAL A 3 7.62 -7.58 -15.39
CA VAL A 3 7.44 -6.52 -14.37
C VAL A 3 6.69 -7.02 -13.13
N LEU A 4 5.67 -7.85 -13.29
CA LEU A 4 4.90 -8.40 -12.16
C LEU A 4 5.74 -9.36 -11.32
N GLU A 5 6.61 -10.11 -11.98
CA GLU A 5 7.54 -11.03 -11.33
C GLU A 5 8.57 -10.26 -10.51
N ALA A 6 9.21 -9.24 -11.09
CA ALA A 6 10.16 -8.37 -10.39
C ALA A 6 9.53 -7.68 -9.16
N ILE A 7 8.30 -7.19 -9.27
CA ILE A 7 7.56 -6.56 -8.16
C ILE A 7 7.32 -7.58 -7.02
N ASN A 8 6.95 -8.81 -7.35
CA ASN A 8 6.72 -9.86 -6.37
C ASN A 8 8.01 -10.36 -5.72
N GLU A 9 9.10 -10.45 -6.49
CA GLU A 9 10.42 -10.82 -5.98
C GLU A 9 10.94 -9.80 -4.98
N VAL A 10 10.77 -8.51 -5.25
CA VAL A 10 11.16 -7.45 -4.30
C VAL A 10 10.40 -7.60 -2.98
N ALA A 11 9.07 -7.77 -3.03
CA ALA A 11 8.28 -7.99 -1.82
C ALA A 11 8.69 -9.29 -1.09
N ALA A 12 9.05 -10.34 -1.82
CA ALA A 12 9.57 -11.58 -1.26
C ALA A 12 10.91 -11.36 -0.55
N HIS A 13 11.81 -10.59 -1.17
CA HIS A 13 13.13 -10.29 -0.64
C HIS A 13 13.03 -9.48 0.66
N VAL A 14 12.18 -8.45 0.69
CA VAL A 14 11.92 -7.66 1.91
C VAL A 14 11.37 -8.55 3.02
N ALA A 15 10.36 -9.38 2.75
CA ALA A 15 9.79 -10.27 3.75
C ALA A 15 10.82 -11.26 4.31
N ARG A 16 11.66 -11.84 3.44
CA ARG A 16 12.75 -12.74 3.84
C ARG A 16 13.78 -12.02 4.70
N GLY A 17 14.23 -10.83 4.30
CA GLY A 17 15.20 -10.06 5.09
C GLY A 17 14.69 -9.71 6.48
N LEU A 18 13.40 -9.38 6.62
CA LEU A 18 12.77 -9.15 7.92
C LEU A 18 12.70 -10.43 8.77
N HIS A 19 12.42 -11.59 8.15
CA HIS A 19 12.45 -12.87 8.85
C HIS A 19 13.86 -13.22 9.34
N GLU A 20 14.87 -13.05 8.49
CA GLU A 20 16.28 -13.29 8.80
C GLU A 20 16.80 -12.34 9.90
N ALA A 21 16.22 -11.13 10.00
CA ALA A 21 16.47 -10.19 11.09
C ALA A 21 15.74 -10.55 12.41
N GLY A 22 15.08 -11.71 12.50
CA GLY A 22 14.41 -12.18 13.72
C GLY A 22 13.00 -11.62 13.92
N LEU A 23 12.38 -11.02 12.89
CA LEU A 23 11.02 -10.46 12.97
C LEU A 23 9.95 -11.39 12.38
N ALA A 24 10.26 -12.66 12.14
CA ALA A 24 9.37 -13.60 11.46
C ALA A 24 7.97 -13.71 12.09
N GLU A 25 7.87 -13.66 13.42
CA GLU A 25 6.60 -13.72 14.14
C GLU A 25 5.79 -12.42 14.10
N ARG A 26 6.42 -11.30 13.67
CA ARG A 26 5.83 -9.96 13.68
C ARG A 26 5.50 -9.45 12.27
N VAL A 27 5.79 -10.24 11.24
CA VAL A 27 5.72 -9.83 9.84
C VAL A 27 4.75 -10.74 9.09
N VAL A 28 3.84 -10.15 8.32
CA VAL A 28 3.00 -10.87 7.36
C VAL A 28 3.22 -10.33 5.96
N ALA A 29 3.40 -11.21 4.99
CA ALA A 29 3.46 -10.85 3.58
C ALA A 29 2.15 -11.19 2.88
N ILE A 30 1.49 -10.18 2.29
CA ILE A 30 0.31 -10.36 1.43
C ILE A 30 0.81 -10.25 -0.01
N ARG A 31 0.94 -11.42 -0.64
CA ARG A 31 1.48 -11.61 -2.00
C ARG A 31 0.67 -12.66 -2.78
N SER A 32 -0.48 -13.06 -2.24
CA SER A 32 -1.17 -14.30 -2.63
C SER A 32 -2.46 -13.99 -3.37
N ARG A 33 -2.76 -14.81 -4.39
CA ARG A 33 -4.07 -14.81 -5.06
C ARG A 33 -5.19 -15.42 -4.20
N ASP A 34 -4.86 -16.05 -3.08
CA ASP A 34 -5.86 -16.53 -2.11
C ASP A 34 -6.37 -15.35 -1.29
N GLY A 35 -7.53 -14.83 -1.69
CA GLY A 35 -8.20 -13.73 -1.03
C GLY A 35 -8.52 -14.00 0.45
N ARG A 36 -8.80 -15.26 0.84
CA ARG A 36 -9.12 -15.59 2.24
C ARG A 36 -7.89 -15.52 3.13
N LEU A 37 -6.74 -16.03 2.64
CA LEU A 37 -5.48 -15.92 3.37
C LEU A 37 -5.01 -14.46 3.47
N SER A 38 -5.13 -13.70 2.38
CA SER A 38 -4.80 -12.28 2.35
C SER A 38 -5.66 -11.50 3.35
N GLU A 39 -6.96 -11.82 3.44
CA GLU A 39 -7.88 -11.21 4.38
C GLU A 39 -7.54 -11.51 5.85
N ARG A 40 -7.23 -12.77 6.19
CA ARG A 40 -6.79 -13.11 7.55
C ARG A 40 -5.52 -12.36 7.97
N LYS A 41 -4.54 -12.24 7.06
CA LYS A 41 -3.29 -11.50 7.33
C LYS A 41 -3.55 -10.00 7.53
N ARG A 42 -4.45 -9.43 6.73
CA ARG A 42 -4.88 -8.03 6.84
C ARG A 42 -5.53 -7.76 8.19
N ILE A 43 -6.48 -8.61 8.60
CA ILE A 43 -7.14 -8.55 9.91
C ILE A 43 -6.11 -8.68 11.05
N GLY A 44 -5.21 -9.66 10.97
CA GLY A 44 -4.16 -9.84 11.98
C GLY A 44 -3.27 -8.60 12.13
N PHE A 45 -2.88 -7.97 11.03
CA PHE A 45 -2.16 -6.69 11.06
C PHE A 45 -3.00 -5.58 11.71
N GLN A 46 -4.28 -5.46 11.34
CA GLN A 46 -5.20 -4.48 11.94
C GLN A 46 -5.44 -4.70 13.43
N HIS A 47 -5.28 -5.91 13.94
CA HIS A 47 -5.43 -6.24 15.37
C HIS A 47 -4.10 -6.37 16.12
N VAL A 48 -2.97 -5.98 15.51
CA VAL A 48 -1.63 -6.01 16.12
C VAL A 48 -1.12 -7.44 16.40
N GLU A 49 -1.68 -8.45 15.72
CA GLU A 49 -1.12 -9.80 15.69
C GLU A 49 0.14 -9.85 14.84
N ALA A 50 0.23 -8.98 13.83
CA ALA A 50 1.45 -8.67 13.10
C ALA A 50 1.74 -7.16 13.19
N LEU A 51 3.01 -6.79 13.38
CA LEU A 51 3.44 -5.39 13.47
C LEU A 51 3.80 -4.81 12.09
N VAL A 52 4.14 -5.67 11.14
CA VAL A 52 4.55 -5.27 9.79
C VAL A 52 3.75 -6.06 8.77
N VAL A 53 3.18 -5.37 7.79
CA VAL A 53 2.60 -5.97 6.59
C VAL A 53 3.45 -5.60 5.37
N VAL A 54 3.95 -6.61 4.66
CA VAL A 54 4.68 -6.43 3.40
C VAL A 54 3.72 -6.64 2.25
N LEU A 55 3.64 -5.63 1.38
CA LEU A 55 2.77 -5.57 0.21
C LEU A 55 3.60 -5.29 -1.03
N ASN A 56 3.17 -5.82 -2.16
CA ASN A 56 3.58 -5.25 -3.42
C ASN A 56 2.66 -4.06 -3.77
N SER A 57 3.10 -3.18 -4.68
CA SER A 57 2.34 -1.96 -5.00
C SER A 57 1.00 -2.20 -5.70
N LEU A 58 0.80 -3.41 -6.24
CA LEU A 58 -0.36 -3.84 -7.02
C LEU A 58 -1.45 -4.48 -6.15
N GLU A 59 -1.13 -4.94 -4.94
CA GLU A 59 -2.12 -5.49 -4.03
C GLU A 59 -3.11 -4.40 -3.58
N GLY A 60 -4.37 -4.56 -3.96
CA GLY A 60 -5.46 -3.72 -3.44
C GLY A 60 -5.89 -4.21 -2.07
N ILE A 61 -5.38 -3.60 -1.00
CA ILE A 61 -5.86 -3.88 0.37
C ILE A 61 -6.53 -2.66 0.98
N ASN A 62 -7.59 -2.90 1.76
CA ASN A 62 -8.21 -1.88 2.59
C ASN A 62 -7.71 -1.97 4.03
N LEU A 63 -7.13 -0.89 4.55
CA LEU A 63 -6.64 -0.82 5.92
C LEU A 63 -7.56 0.01 6.85
N TYR A 64 -8.80 0.28 6.42
CA TYR A 64 -9.76 1.05 7.21
C TYR A 64 -10.12 0.37 8.54
N ALA A 65 -10.16 1.15 9.62
CA ALA A 65 -10.26 0.66 10.99
C ALA A 65 -11.65 0.15 11.41
N GLY A 66 -12.68 0.35 10.57
CA GLY A 66 -14.08 0.06 10.91
C GLY A 66 -14.77 -1.00 10.05
N GLU A 67 -14.03 -1.86 9.33
CA GLU A 67 -14.68 -2.94 8.59
C GLU A 67 -15.31 -3.95 9.56
N ARG A 68 -16.63 -3.82 9.76
CA ARG A 68 -17.44 -4.89 10.33
C ARG A 68 -17.46 -6.05 9.33
N ASN A 69 -17.41 -7.28 9.84
CA ASN A 69 -17.66 -8.44 9.02
C ASN A 69 -19.09 -8.37 8.42
N ALA A 70 -19.38 -9.24 7.45
CA ALA A 70 -20.68 -9.27 6.77
C ALA A 70 -21.88 -9.48 7.72
N GLU A 71 -21.64 -9.98 8.94
CA GLU A 71 -22.64 -10.25 9.96
C GLU A 71 -22.80 -9.09 10.96
N GLY A 72 -22.14 -7.94 10.72
CA GLY A 72 -22.19 -6.77 11.58
C GLY A 72 -21.41 -6.89 12.89
N GLY A 73 -20.77 -8.05 13.12
CA GLY A 73 -19.77 -8.26 14.15
C GLY A 73 -18.40 -7.78 13.69
N GLY A 74 -17.55 -7.32 14.60
CA GLY A 74 -16.22 -6.86 14.20
C GLY A 74 -15.53 -6.24 15.39
N ARG A 75 -14.21 -6.45 15.45
CA ARG A 75 -13.35 -5.69 16.35
C ARG A 75 -12.83 -4.51 15.55
N ASP A 76 -12.82 -3.33 16.16
CA ASP A 76 -12.19 -2.18 15.53
C ASP A 76 -10.70 -2.45 15.33
N ALA A 77 -10.13 -1.98 14.22
CA ALA A 77 -8.69 -2.02 14.05
C ALA A 77 -8.02 -1.15 15.10
N THR A 78 -6.74 -1.44 15.33
CA THR A 78 -5.92 -0.68 16.25
C THR A 78 -5.88 0.81 15.87
N ALA A 79 -5.87 1.64 16.91
CA ALA A 79 -5.56 3.05 16.84
C ALA A 79 -4.03 3.32 16.84
N THR A 80 -3.18 2.30 16.75
CA THR A 80 -1.72 2.51 16.67
C THR A 80 -1.37 3.33 15.43
N PRO A 81 -0.59 4.43 15.55
CA PRO A 81 -0.10 5.17 14.40
C PRO A 81 0.68 4.26 13.44
N ARG A 82 0.41 4.41 12.14
CA ARG A 82 1.05 3.62 11.09
C ARG A 82 2.22 4.40 10.50
N VAL A 83 3.20 3.68 9.94
CA VAL A 83 4.27 4.24 9.11
C VAL A 83 4.18 3.58 7.74
N CYS A 84 4.22 4.35 6.67
CA CYS A 84 4.37 3.83 5.32
C CYS A 84 5.85 3.81 4.96
N LEU A 85 6.37 2.64 4.60
CA LEU A 85 7.74 2.49 4.10
C LEU A 85 7.68 2.05 2.63
N ILE A 86 8.14 2.91 1.73
CA ILE A 86 8.32 2.59 0.32
C ILE A 86 9.75 2.10 0.13
N ALA A 87 9.90 0.77 0.13
CA ALA A 87 11.18 0.10 0.04
C ALA A 87 11.79 0.10 -1.37
N HIS A 88 10.96 0.22 -2.40
CA HIS A 88 11.42 0.23 -3.79
C HIS A 88 10.43 0.93 -4.70
N VAL A 89 10.94 1.73 -5.64
CA VAL A 89 10.12 2.53 -6.55
C VAL A 89 10.26 2.02 -7.98
N GLN A 90 9.34 1.14 -8.39
CA GLN A 90 9.30 0.55 -9.75
C GLN A 90 8.32 1.26 -10.70
N THR A 91 7.52 2.19 -10.19
CA THR A 91 6.30 2.68 -10.85
C THR A 91 6.13 4.18 -10.67
N GLY A 92 5.37 4.82 -11.57
CA GLY A 92 5.15 6.28 -11.57
C GLY A 92 4.34 6.83 -10.38
N GLY A 93 4.21 8.16 -10.33
CA GLY A 93 3.65 8.91 -9.19
C GLY A 93 2.28 8.43 -8.72
N ARG A 94 1.37 8.05 -9.63
CA ARG A 94 0.04 7.53 -9.25
C ARG A 94 0.12 6.29 -8.36
N THR A 95 0.98 5.33 -8.68
CA THR A 95 1.11 4.10 -7.89
C THR A 95 1.74 4.39 -6.53
N ALA A 96 2.68 5.33 -6.47
CA ALA A 96 3.23 5.83 -5.22
C ALA A 96 2.13 6.47 -4.34
N LEU A 97 1.32 7.39 -4.88
CA LEU A 97 0.19 7.99 -4.15
C LEU A 97 -0.82 6.94 -3.64
N GLN A 98 -1.12 5.93 -4.44
CA GLN A 98 -2.00 4.84 -4.01
C GLN A 98 -1.38 4.03 -2.87
N ALA A 99 -0.07 3.79 -2.89
CA ALA A 99 0.63 3.12 -1.81
C ALA A 99 0.64 3.95 -0.51
N GLU A 100 0.95 5.24 -0.59
CA GLU A 100 0.87 6.16 0.54
C GLU A 100 -0.54 6.18 1.15
N GLY A 101 -1.56 6.36 0.30
CA GLY A 101 -2.97 6.47 0.69
C GLY A 101 -3.56 5.25 1.40
N ARG A 102 -2.93 4.07 1.30
CA ARG A 102 -3.34 2.89 2.09
C ARG A 102 -3.11 3.11 3.59
N THR A 103 -2.11 3.90 3.95
CA THR A 103 -1.78 4.20 5.36
C THR A 103 -2.45 5.47 5.88
N GLN A 104 -2.83 6.39 4.99
CA GLN A 104 -3.57 7.62 5.28
C GLN A 104 -5.08 7.33 5.44
N ARG A 105 -5.45 6.65 6.51
CA ARG A 105 -6.84 6.22 6.77
C ARG A 105 -7.25 6.60 8.18
N ASP A 106 -8.56 6.53 8.44
CA ASP A 106 -9.13 6.70 9.78
C ASP A 106 -8.86 8.11 10.36
N GLU A 107 -8.87 9.14 9.49
CA GLU A 107 -8.58 10.54 9.80
C GLU A 107 -7.19 10.78 10.42
N ARG A 108 -6.27 9.83 10.24
CA ARG A 108 -4.92 9.88 10.78
C ARG A 108 -3.92 10.03 9.66
N SER A 109 -2.96 10.92 9.89
CA SER A 109 -1.76 11.00 9.07
C SER A 109 -0.76 9.94 9.49
N ALA A 110 -0.18 9.26 8.49
CA ALA A 110 0.95 8.36 8.66
C ALA A 110 2.19 9.01 8.03
N PRO A 111 3.36 9.03 8.70
CA PRO A 111 4.60 9.38 8.02
C PRO A 111 4.86 8.39 6.87
N VAL A 112 5.30 8.94 5.73
CA VAL A 112 5.74 8.18 4.56
C VAL A 112 7.25 8.32 4.42
N LEU A 113 7.94 7.19 4.38
CA LEU A 113 9.39 7.10 4.25
C LEU A 113 9.73 6.39 2.95
N TYR A 114 10.62 6.98 2.17
CA TYR A 114 11.21 6.36 0.98
C TYR A 114 12.64 5.99 1.30
N THR A 115 13.02 4.74 1.05
CA THR A 115 14.40 4.29 1.16
C THR A 115 15.02 4.24 -0.22
N CYS A 116 16.26 4.69 -0.33
CA CYS A 116 17.09 4.48 -1.51
C CYS A 116 18.56 4.60 -1.10
N GLU A 117 19.44 3.96 -1.86
CA GLU A 117 20.88 4.12 -1.69
C GLU A 117 21.39 5.26 -2.60
N ALA A 118 22.15 6.20 -2.04
CA ALA A 118 22.63 7.36 -2.79
C ALA A 118 23.58 6.94 -3.94
N GLY A 119 23.54 7.67 -5.05
CA GLY A 119 24.40 7.40 -6.21
C GLY A 119 24.01 6.15 -7.01
N THR A 120 22.83 5.59 -6.78
CA THR A 120 22.32 4.42 -7.51
C THR A 120 21.19 4.80 -8.47
N GLU A 121 20.91 3.92 -9.44
CA GLU A 121 19.76 4.03 -10.34
C GLU A 121 18.41 4.05 -9.57
N GLU A 122 18.37 3.44 -8.38
CA GLU A 122 17.21 3.48 -7.48
C GLU A 122 16.97 4.88 -6.92
N ALA A 123 18.03 5.62 -6.54
CA ALA A 123 17.91 7.01 -6.12
C ALA A 123 17.44 7.92 -7.27
N GLU A 124 17.93 7.70 -8.49
CA GLU A 124 17.46 8.42 -9.68
C GLU A 124 15.97 8.16 -9.96
N ARG A 125 15.54 6.90 -9.87
CA ARG A 125 14.12 6.51 -9.99
C ARG A 125 13.27 7.12 -8.89
N THR A 126 13.74 7.11 -7.65
CA THR A 126 13.03 7.74 -6.52
C THR A 126 12.86 9.24 -6.76
N ALA A 127 13.91 9.94 -7.20
CA ALA A 127 13.85 11.34 -7.58
C ALA A 127 12.87 11.59 -8.75
N ALA A 128 12.89 10.74 -9.79
CA ALA A 128 11.94 10.82 -10.89
C ALA A 128 10.49 10.63 -10.43
N THR A 129 10.25 9.73 -9.48
CA THR A 129 8.93 9.54 -8.87
C THR A 129 8.49 10.76 -8.08
N PHE A 130 9.36 11.41 -7.32
CA PHE A 130 9.00 12.67 -6.65
C PHE A 130 8.62 13.78 -7.64
N ARG A 131 9.33 13.89 -8.78
CA ARG A 131 8.91 14.80 -9.87
C ARG A 131 7.58 14.39 -10.49
N SER A 132 7.30 13.09 -10.57
CA SER A 132 6.02 12.60 -11.05
C SER A 132 4.90 12.89 -10.05
N LEU A 133 5.13 12.75 -8.75
CA LEU A 133 4.17 13.07 -7.69
C LEU A 133 3.74 14.53 -7.74
N SER A 134 4.68 15.47 -7.91
CA SER A 134 4.37 16.90 -8.00
C SER A 134 3.46 17.24 -9.20
N ASN A 135 3.48 16.41 -10.24
CA ASN A 135 2.69 16.57 -11.46
C ASN A 135 1.47 15.64 -11.52
N THR A 136 1.29 14.76 -10.52
CA THR A 136 0.16 13.83 -10.50
C THR A 136 -1.01 14.55 -9.84
N PRO A 137 -2.10 14.85 -10.57
CA PRO A 137 -3.28 15.43 -9.96
C PRO A 137 -3.79 14.50 -8.85
N SER A 138 -4.14 15.08 -7.70
CA SER A 138 -4.81 14.34 -6.63
C SER A 138 -6.05 13.68 -7.23
N PRO A 139 -6.30 12.38 -6.98
CA PRO A 139 -7.53 11.75 -7.40
C PRO A 139 -8.69 12.26 -6.54
N ASN A 140 -9.07 13.53 -6.68
CA ASN A 140 -10.35 14.02 -6.22
C ASN A 140 -11.43 13.35 -7.09
N MET A 141 -12.31 12.57 -6.46
CA MET A 141 -13.48 11.96 -7.12
C MET A 141 -14.45 13.00 -7.71
N ASN A 142 -14.26 14.30 -7.42
CA ASN A 142 -15.10 15.38 -7.96
C ASN A 142 -14.71 15.85 -9.37
N ASP A 143 -13.49 15.60 -9.86
CA ASP A 143 -13.09 16.05 -11.20
C ASP A 143 -13.71 15.22 -12.34
N ARG A 144 -14.48 14.16 -12.00
CA ARG A 144 -15.26 13.36 -12.96
C ARG A 144 -16.71 13.80 -13.10
N ALA A 145 -17.21 14.68 -12.24
CA ALA A 145 -18.58 15.17 -12.32
C ALA A 145 -18.78 16.15 -13.51
N ASP A 146 -17.71 16.80 -13.96
CA ASP A 146 -17.76 17.80 -15.04
C ASP A 146 -17.66 17.21 -16.45
N GLN A 147 -17.61 15.88 -16.60
CA GLN A 147 -17.50 15.21 -17.91
C GLN A 147 -18.75 14.43 -18.35
N ILE A 148 -19.87 14.54 -17.63
CA ILE A 148 -21.16 14.04 -18.13
C ILE A 148 -21.84 15.15 -18.92
N THR A 149 -21.57 15.20 -20.22
CA THR A 149 -22.33 16.06 -21.14
C THR A 149 -23.80 15.61 -21.22
N PRO A 150 -24.79 16.52 -21.36
CA PRO A 150 -26.22 16.20 -21.35
C PRO A 150 -26.75 15.37 -22.53
N GLN A 151 -25.88 14.74 -23.33
CA GLN A 151 -26.30 14.01 -24.54
C GLN A 151 -26.59 12.52 -24.32
N ASP A 152 -26.32 11.96 -23.14
CA ASP A 152 -26.57 10.52 -22.86
C ASP A 152 -27.93 10.23 -22.20
N THR A 153 -28.85 11.20 -22.19
CA THR A 153 -30.26 10.98 -21.80
C THR A 153 -31.20 11.60 -22.81
N ALA A 154 -31.30 10.97 -23.99
CA ALA A 154 -32.47 11.06 -24.87
C ALA A 154 -32.56 9.81 -25.75
#